data_AF-R8AY58-F1
#
_entry.id   AF-R8AY58-F1
#
_cell.length_a   1.000
_cell.length_b   1.000
_cell.length_c   1.000
_cell.angle_alpha   90.00
_cell.angle_beta   90.00
_cell.angle_gamma   90.00
#
_symmetry.space_group_name_H-M   'P 1'
#
loop_
_entity.id
_entity.type
_entity.pdbx_description
1 polymer ?
#
loop_
_entity_poly.entity_id
_entity_poly.type
_entity_poly.pdbx_seq_one_letter_code
_entity_poly.pdbx_strand_id
1 'polypeptide(L)'
;MIKGVRKQRGVLIFITPLIITVIVLMMVLAIDGARLLALQSEMQNQVNAAASAAADGAQACGGPEIAMSTMSARALAAAQAAGYEGGGDALQVLPGVLESTEANAELVFRSVPESALSRSNGVRVSMTRDEPISRLIPGGLFGNITLETSAAVRKEVNATISAAGSALSVEGGLLGDLIGGVLGVPSYSLSPTDLNSLENTLVNVGDLLEQMGVASVADLVDEPLVDLLTEVTGLVGGAGMPVGGLVDDLTDAAGVGGLYVSDVLTVVEGAEVPANASFPVYDLVVSTAMNSARVLSEGGSLLALNLQTSESTLLQDLTSSIGELADLSVDLGLFVAEPPKMVYGPARQNAAGDWLTQFQSADIRLEAVISAGLSESTVNSLISTLSLGLIDLNLMENIEIPLAVQAGGGRGSFVSGDCASGGNDNDVSLGFDLIETAVDVQTGTVDPGSGTVIPGDVHAEILELTINTILLGTYTEQLCVDAGLAVDLYGASALPSVIDNYPLECVDGDCARQSLASGNSADDFNADVDITSLDLTCGESGLSAGVLSIASALVTPITILLEDVTSDVVKGVVAPLLSALGVNPGDMSVTVVNANQNTTQLIENVSIVE
;
A
#
# COMPACT_ATOMS: atom_id res chain seq x y z
N MET A 1 -75.55 -3.52 -65.02
CA MET A 1 -76.09 -4.71 -64.30
C MET A 1 -74.98 -5.75 -64.23
N ILE A 2 -74.39 -5.93 -63.06
CA ILE A 2 -73.10 -6.59 -62.83
C ILE A 2 -73.22 -8.10 -63.12
N LYS A 3 -72.42 -8.57 -64.09
CA LYS A 3 -72.33 -9.98 -64.50
C LYS A 3 -71.02 -10.54 -63.92
N GLY A 4 -71.08 -11.27 -62.79
CA GLY A 4 -69.87 -11.91 -62.24
C GLY A 4 -69.93 -12.37 -60.78
N VAL A 5 -70.86 -13.25 -60.38
CA VAL A 5 -70.83 -13.84 -59.01
C VAL A 5 -71.24 -15.34 -58.99
N ARG A 6 -70.94 -16.11 -60.04
CA ARG A 6 -71.27 -17.56 -60.06
C ARG A 6 -70.10 -18.54 -60.19
N LYS A 7 -68.85 -18.07 -60.36
CA LYS A 7 -67.65 -18.92 -60.38
C LYS A 7 -66.83 -18.96 -59.07
N GLN A 8 -67.21 -18.20 -58.03
CA GLN A 8 -66.45 -18.11 -56.77
C GLN A 8 -66.96 -18.99 -55.62
N ARG A 9 -68.15 -19.62 -55.74
CA ARG A 9 -68.72 -20.45 -54.66
C ARG A 9 -67.92 -21.74 -54.38
N GLY A 10 -67.24 -22.30 -55.37
CA GLY A 10 -66.39 -23.49 -55.18
C GLY A 10 -65.05 -23.16 -54.51
N VAL A 11 -64.48 -22.00 -54.81
CA VAL A 11 -63.20 -21.55 -54.23
C VAL A 11 -63.35 -21.21 -52.75
N LEU A 12 -64.48 -20.60 -52.35
CA LEU A 12 -64.78 -20.31 -50.93
C LEU A 12 -64.91 -21.57 -50.07
N ILE A 13 -65.40 -22.69 -50.61
CA ILE A 13 -65.54 -23.95 -49.86
C ILE A 13 -64.17 -24.58 -49.51
N PHE A 14 -63.14 -24.36 -50.34
CA PHE A 14 -61.78 -24.85 -50.06
C PHE A 14 -60.89 -23.82 -49.33
N ILE A 15 -61.05 -22.54 -49.63
CA ILE A 15 -60.24 -21.48 -49.02
C ILE A 15 -60.65 -21.21 -47.57
N THR A 16 -61.94 -21.24 -47.23
CA THR A 16 -62.39 -20.98 -45.85
C THR A 16 -61.82 -21.97 -44.82
N PRO A 17 -61.89 -23.31 -45.00
CA PRO A 17 -61.27 -24.23 -44.05
C PRO A 17 -59.75 -24.07 -44.02
N LEU A 18 -59.10 -23.80 -45.15
CA LEU A 18 -57.66 -23.56 -45.22
C LEU A 18 -57.25 -22.31 -44.42
N ILE A 19 -57.97 -21.19 -44.56
CA ILE A 19 -57.71 -19.97 -43.78
C ILE A 19 -57.94 -20.22 -42.28
N ILE A 20 -59.01 -20.92 -41.90
CA ILE A 20 -59.26 -21.25 -40.49
C ILE A 20 -58.12 -22.11 -39.93
N THR A 21 -57.64 -23.12 -40.68
CA THR A 21 -56.49 -23.94 -40.26
C THR A 21 -55.24 -23.10 -40.08
N VAL A 22 -54.95 -22.16 -40.99
CA VAL A 22 -53.80 -21.25 -40.87
C VAL A 22 -53.93 -20.34 -39.65
N ILE A 23 -55.10 -19.78 -39.39
CA ILE A 23 -55.35 -18.93 -38.22
C ILE A 23 -55.14 -19.73 -36.93
N VAL A 24 -55.69 -20.94 -36.85
CA VAL A 24 -55.52 -21.82 -35.69
C VAL A 24 -54.04 -22.19 -35.49
N LEU A 25 -53.31 -22.49 -36.56
CA LEU A 25 -51.88 -22.82 -36.49
C LEU A 25 -51.05 -21.62 -36.01
N MET A 26 -51.33 -20.42 -36.53
CA MET A 26 -50.69 -19.19 -36.07
C MET A 26 -51.01 -18.88 -34.60
N MET A 27 -52.25 -19.12 -34.17
CA MET A 27 -52.64 -18.93 -32.77
C MET A 27 -51.92 -19.91 -31.84
N VAL A 28 -51.77 -21.17 -32.26
CA VAL A 28 -51.00 -22.19 -31.51
C VAL A 28 -49.53 -21.78 -31.39
N LEU A 29 -48.89 -21.38 -32.50
CA LEU A 29 -47.51 -20.91 -32.49
C LEU A 29 -47.33 -19.65 -31.62
N ALA A 30 -48.30 -18.73 -31.63
CA ALA A 30 -48.26 -17.54 -30.78
C ALA A 30 -48.36 -17.89 -29.30
N ILE A 31 -49.21 -18.86 -28.92
CA ILE A 31 -49.34 -19.33 -27.52
C ILE A 31 -48.07 -20.06 -27.07
N ASP A 32 -47.51 -20.93 -27.92
CA ASP A 32 -46.26 -21.65 -27.63
C ASP A 32 -45.06 -20.68 -27.54
N GLY A 33 -45.00 -19.66 -28.40
CA GLY A 33 -43.99 -18.60 -28.35
C GLY A 33 -44.10 -17.76 -27.06
N ALA A 34 -45.32 -17.38 -26.66
CA ALA A 34 -45.54 -16.68 -25.39
C ALA A 34 -45.12 -17.53 -24.18
N ARG A 35 -45.34 -18.85 -24.24
CA ARG A 35 -44.88 -19.78 -23.22
C ARG A 35 -43.35 -19.80 -23.13
N LEU A 36 -42.64 -19.93 -24.26
CA LEU A 36 -41.17 -19.98 -24.27
C LEU A 36 -40.56 -18.66 -23.77
N LEU A 37 -41.12 -17.51 -24.14
CA LEU A 37 -40.68 -16.21 -23.63
C LEU A 37 -40.94 -16.06 -22.13
N ALA A 38 -42.10 -16.49 -21.64
CA ALA A 38 -42.38 -16.50 -20.21
C ALA A 38 -41.39 -17.39 -19.45
N LEU A 39 -41.03 -18.54 -20.04
CA LEU A 39 -40.02 -19.44 -19.51
C LEU A 39 -38.63 -18.82 -19.42
N GLN A 40 -38.22 -18.14 -20.50
CA GLN A 40 -36.92 -17.48 -20.56
C GLN A 40 -36.83 -16.35 -19.54
N SER A 41 -37.91 -15.59 -19.35
CA SER A 41 -38.00 -14.57 -18.31
C SER A 41 -37.93 -15.15 -16.90
N GLU A 42 -38.56 -16.30 -16.65
CA GLU A 42 -38.47 -17.00 -15.36
C GLU A 42 -37.04 -17.52 -15.11
N MET A 43 -36.41 -18.12 -16.12
CA MET A 43 -35.02 -18.57 -16.06
C MET A 43 -34.05 -17.40 -15.84
N GLN A 44 -34.28 -16.25 -16.49
CA GLN A 44 -33.45 -15.06 -16.28
C GLN A 44 -33.55 -14.55 -14.84
N ASN A 45 -34.76 -14.51 -14.27
CA ASN A 45 -34.94 -14.12 -12.86
C ASN A 45 -34.20 -15.07 -11.90
N GLN A 46 -34.27 -16.38 -12.15
CA GLN A 46 -33.54 -17.39 -11.37
C GLN A 46 -32.03 -17.19 -11.45
N VAL A 47 -31.49 -16.97 -12.64
CA VAL A 47 -30.07 -16.76 -12.87
C VAL A 47 -29.59 -15.42 -12.31
N ASN A 48 -30.39 -14.35 -12.39
CA ASN A 48 -30.08 -13.05 -11.78
C ASN A 48 -29.95 -13.17 -10.26
N ALA A 49 -30.89 -13.87 -9.60
CA ALA A 49 -30.84 -14.12 -8.17
C ALA A 49 -29.64 -14.99 -7.78
N ALA A 50 -29.39 -16.05 -8.55
CA ALA A 50 -28.26 -16.94 -8.33
C ALA A 50 -26.91 -16.24 -8.47
N ALA A 51 -26.71 -15.46 -9.54
CA ALA A 51 -25.48 -14.71 -9.77
C ALA A 51 -25.27 -13.64 -8.70
N SER A 52 -26.33 -12.94 -8.28
CA SER A 52 -26.23 -11.92 -7.23
C SER A 52 -25.82 -12.50 -5.88
N ALA A 53 -26.33 -13.68 -5.51
CA ALA A 53 -25.96 -14.35 -4.27
C ALA A 53 -24.58 -15.01 -4.35
N ALA A 54 -24.20 -15.53 -5.52
CA ALA A 54 -22.88 -16.08 -5.72
C ALA A 54 -21.78 -15.01 -5.74
N ALA A 55 -22.08 -13.80 -6.23
CA ALA A 55 -21.17 -12.66 -6.20
C ALA A 55 -20.79 -12.25 -4.76
N ASP A 56 -21.65 -12.49 -3.78
CA ASP A 56 -21.30 -12.31 -2.36
C ASP A 56 -20.18 -13.26 -1.90
N GLY A 57 -19.85 -14.31 -2.66
CA GLY A 57 -18.75 -15.23 -2.37
C GLY A 57 -17.48 -14.97 -3.17
N ALA A 58 -17.43 -13.91 -3.98
CA ALA A 58 -16.24 -13.51 -4.73
C ALA A 58 -15.21 -12.83 -3.81
N GLN A 59 -13.94 -12.77 -4.21
CA GLN A 59 -12.86 -12.24 -3.36
C GLN A 59 -13.12 -10.81 -2.87
N ALA A 60 -13.66 -9.95 -3.73
CA ALA A 60 -13.92 -8.56 -3.37
C ALA A 60 -15.12 -8.35 -2.43
N CYS A 61 -15.82 -9.42 -2.02
CA CYS A 61 -17.10 -9.32 -1.32
C CYS A 61 -17.46 -10.50 -0.38
N GLY A 62 -16.67 -11.57 -0.35
CA GLY A 62 -16.96 -12.82 0.36
C GLY A 62 -16.11 -13.13 1.58
N GLY A 63 -15.32 -12.16 2.04
CA GLY A 63 -14.48 -12.31 3.23
C GLY A 63 -13.18 -13.10 3.00
N PRO A 64 -12.51 -13.53 4.08
CA PRO A 64 -11.15 -14.09 4.01
C PRO A 64 -11.10 -15.54 3.48
N GLU A 65 -12.20 -16.29 3.55
CA GLU A 65 -12.28 -17.68 3.08
C GLU A 65 -13.07 -17.79 1.78
N ILE A 66 -12.37 -17.89 0.65
CA ILE A 66 -13.01 -17.93 -0.68
C ILE A 66 -12.94 -19.33 -1.26
N ALA A 67 -14.11 -19.87 -1.62
CA ALA A 67 -14.21 -21.19 -2.23
C ALA A 67 -15.33 -21.26 -3.27
N MET A 68 -15.07 -21.99 -4.35
CA MET A 68 -16.07 -22.29 -5.39
C MET A 68 -17.31 -22.99 -4.84
N SER A 69 -17.14 -23.85 -3.83
CA SER A 69 -18.26 -24.51 -3.16
C SER A 69 -19.19 -23.51 -2.47
N THR A 70 -18.64 -22.45 -1.87
CA THR A 70 -19.42 -21.41 -1.19
C THR A 70 -20.23 -20.61 -2.20
N MET A 71 -19.60 -20.16 -3.30
CA MET A 71 -20.29 -19.47 -4.40
C MET A 71 -21.40 -20.34 -5.00
N SER A 72 -21.11 -21.61 -5.26
CA SER A 72 -22.08 -22.56 -5.86
C SER A 72 -23.26 -22.85 -4.93
N ALA A 73 -23.01 -23.00 -3.63
CA ALA A 73 -24.04 -23.21 -2.63
C ALA A 73 -24.96 -21.98 -2.49
N ARG A 74 -24.39 -20.76 -2.49
CA ARG A 74 -25.16 -19.51 -2.46
C ARG A 74 -26.00 -19.32 -3.74
N ALA A 75 -25.43 -19.59 -4.91
CA ALA A 75 -26.16 -19.59 -6.19
C ALA A 75 -27.37 -20.54 -6.16
N LEU A 76 -27.15 -21.79 -5.72
CA LEU A 76 -28.22 -22.79 -5.68
C LEU A 76 -29.35 -22.39 -4.72
N ALA A 77 -29.00 -21.92 -3.52
CA ALA A 77 -29.99 -21.48 -2.54
C ALA A 77 -30.86 -20.32 -3.06
N ALA A 78 -30.23 -19.33 -3.70
CA ALA A 78 -30.94 -18.19 -4.29
C ALA A 78 -31.78 -18.59 -5.52
N ALA A 79 -31.27 -19.49 -6.38
CA ALA A 79 -32.05 -20.03 -7.49
C ALA A 79 -33.30 -20.77 -6.97
N GLN A 80 -33.16 -21.61 -5.94
CA GLN A 80 -34.27 -22.34 -5.34
C GLN A 80 -35.31 -21.42 -4.72
N ALA A 81 -34.87 -20.35 -4.05
CA ALA A 81 -35.77 -19.30 -3.54
C ALA A 81 -36.52 -18.57 -4.67
N ALA A 82 -35.91 -18.45 -5.86
CA ALA A 82 -36.54 -17.93 -7.08
C ALA A 82 -37.38 -18.95 -7.86
N GLY A 83 -37.59 -20.17 -7.33
CA GLY A 83 -38.44 -21.20 -7.92
C GLY A 83 -37.72 -22.25 -8.78
N TYR A 84 -36.39 -22.33 -8.71
CA TYR A 84 -35.63 -23.39 -9.38
C TYR A 84 -35.77 -24.73 -8.66
N GLU A 85 -36.17 -25.78 -9.39
CA GLU A 85 -36.38 -27.13 -8.84
C GLU A 85 -35.26 -28.13 -9.22
N GLY A 86 -34.22 -27.69 -9.91
CA GLY A 86 -33.11 -28.54 -10.35
C GLY A 86 -32.00 -28.73 -9.30
N GLY A 87 -31.05 -29.60 -9.62
CA GLY A 87 -29.83 -29.80 -8.83
C GLY A 87 -28.76 -28.72 -9.09
N GLY A 88 -27.78 -28.61 -8.21
CA GLY A 88 -26.65 -27.67 -8.33
C GLY A 88 -25.82 -27.88 -9.60
N ASP A 89 -25.64 -29.13 -10.03
CA ASP A 89 -24.79 -29.49 -11.19
C ASP A 89 -25.32 -28.95 -12.53
N ALA A 90 -26.59 -28.54 -12.59
CA ALA A 90 -27.21 -27.95 -13.78
C ALA A 90 -27.10 -26.42 -13.81
N LEU A 91 -26.60 -25.79 -12.74
CA LEU A 91 -26.21 -24.38 -12.71
C LEU A 91 -24.70 -24.29 -12.91
N GLN A 92 -24.27 -23.68 -14.01
CA GLN A 92 -22.85 -23.43 -14.22
C GLN A 92 -22.47 -22.12 -13.53
N VAL A 93 -21.65 -22.20 -12.50
CA VAL A 93 -21.15 -21.07 -11.71
C VAL A 93 -19.69 -20.84 -12.05
N LEU A 94 -19.36 -19.65 -12.56
CA LEU A 94 -18.01 -19.27 -12.96
C LEU A 94 -17.62 -17.95 -12.27
N PRO A 95 -16.57 -17.94 -11.44
CA PRO A 95 -16.01 -16.72 -10.89
C PRO A 95 -15.27 -15.97 -11.98
N GLY A 96 -15.18 -14.65 -11.85
CA GLY A 96 -14.51 -13.85 -12.84
C GLY A 96 -14.32 -12.41 -12.42
N VAL A 97 -13.86 -11.65 -13.40
CA VAL A 97 -13.66 -10.23 -13.34
C VAL A 97 -14.61 -9.58 -14.33
N LEU A 98 -15.46 -8.68 -13.84
CA LEU A 98 -16.29 -7.80 -14.63
C LEU A 98 -15.63 -6.42 -14.66
N GLU A 99 -15.15 -6.02 -15.84
CA GLU A 99 -14.41 -4.77 -16.04
C GLU A 99 -14.96 -4.02 -17.25
N SER A 100 -14.90 -2.69 -17.18
CA SER A 100 -15.26 -1.81 -18.29
C SER A 100 -14.08 -1.69 -19.26
N THR A 101 -14.33 -1.82 -20.56
CA THR A 101 -13.29 -1.60 -21.56
C THR A 101 -13.11 -0.12 -21.85
N GLU A 102 -11.85 0.37 -21.77
CA GLU A 102 -11.47 1.79 -21.97
C GLU A 102 -12.04 2.42 -23.26
N ALA A 103 -12.24 1.61 -24.30
CA ALA A 103 -12.62 2.11 -25.62
C ALA A 103 -14.11 2.46 -25.77
N ASN A 104 -15.03 1.82 -25.01
CA ASN A 104 -16.48 1.94 -25.25
C ASN A 104 -17.36 1.84 -23.99
N ALA A 105 -16.80 1.78 -22.78
CA ALA A 105 -17.55 1.56 -21.54
C ALA A 105 -18.41 0.28 -21.55
N GLU A 106 -18.08 -0.69 -22.41
CA GLU A 106 -18.74 -1.99 -22.46
C GLU A 106 -18.14 -2.86 -21.36
N LEU A 107 -19.02 -3.35 -20.48
CA LEU A 107 -18.65 -4.26 -19.40
C LEU A 107 -18.44 -5.67 -19.97
N VAL A 108 -17.24 -6.22 -19.75
CA VAL A 108 -16.85 -7.55 -20.22
C VAL A 108 -16.58 -8.44 -19.01
N PHE A 109 -17.11 -9.66 -19.05
CA PHE A 109 -16.82 -10.69 -18.06
C PHE A 109 -15.69 -11.60 -18.54
N ARG A 110 -14.65 -11.72 -17.72
CA ARG A 110 -13.53 -12.65 -17.92
C ARG A 110 -13.52 -13.67 -16.79
N SER A 111 -13.68 -14.95 -17.10
CA SER A 111 -13.64 -16.00 -16.08
C SER A 111 -12.23 -16.16 -15.51
N VAL A 112 -12.13 -16.42 -14.20
CA VAL A 112 -10.86 -16.75 -13.54
C VAL A 112 -10.82 -18.23 -13.16
N PRO A 113 -9.65 -18.89 -13.22
CA PRO A 113 -9.51 -20.28 -12.76
C PRO A 113 -9.61 -20.38 -11.23
N GLU A 114 -9.89 -21.57 -10.71
CA GLU A 114 -9.99 -21.82 -9.26
C GLU A 114 -8.69 -21.54 -8.50
N SER A 115 -7.53 -21.58 -9.16
CA SER A 115 -6.25 -21.22 -8.54
C SER A 115 -6.06 -19.71 -8.36
N ALA A 116 -6.97 -18.88 -8.89
CA ALA A 116 -6.86 -17.43 -8.93
C ALA A 116 -8.17 -16.74 -8.51
N LEU A 117 -8.91 -17.36 -7.58
CA LEU A 117 -10.14 -16.77 -7.03
C LEU A 117 -9.90 -15.42 -6.37
N SER A 118 -8.68 -15.17 -5.88
CA SER A 118 -8.22 -13.89 -5.34
C SER A 118 -8.25 -12.72 -6.33
N ARG A 119 -8.51 -12.98 -7.62
CA ARG A 119 -8.72 -11.93 -8.62
C ARG A 119 -10.19 -11.57 -8.82
N SER A 120 -11.11 -12.41 -8.35
CA SER A 120 -12.54 -12.32 -8.69
C SER A 120 -13.24 -11.14 -8.03
N ASN A 121 -14.07 -10.44 -8.81
CA ASN A 121 -14.98 -9.41 -8.31
C ASN A 121 -16.46 -9.67 -8.65
N GLY A 122 -16.71 -10.77 -9.34
CA GLY A 122 -18.03 -11.12 -9.78
C GLY A 122 -18.15 -12.59 -10.15
N VAL A 123 -19.39 -13.01 -10.35
CA VAL A 123 -19.73 -14.39 -10.70
C VAL A 123 -20.73 -14.39 -11.85
N ARG A 124 -20.46 -15.23 -12.84
CA ARG A 124 -21.41 -15.57 -13.91
C ARG A 124 -22.10 -16.87 -13.58
N VAL A 125 -23.42 -16.86 -13.64
CA VAL A 125 -24.25 -18.06 -13.56
C VAL A 125 -24.92 -18.26 -14.91
N SER A 126 -24.91 -19.48 -15.43
CA SER A 126 -25.66 -19.86 -16.62
C SER A 126 -26.52 -21.10 -16.37
N MET A 127 -27.69 -21.10 -17.00
CA MET A 127 -28.66 -22.18 -16.93
C MET A 127 -29.10 -22.54 -18.35
N THR A 128 -29.11 -23.84 -18.64
CA THR A 128 -29.57 -24.39 -19.92
C THR A 128 -30.74 -25.34 -19.71
N ARG A 129 -31.79 -25.22 -20.53
CA ARG A 129 -32.96 -26.10 -20.47
C ARG A 129 -33.52 -26.45 -21.84
N ASP A 130 -33.73 -27.74 -22.09
CA ASP A 130 -34.34 -28.21 -23.32
C ASP A 130 -35.87 -28.28 -23.21
N GLU A 131 -36.58 -27.60 -24.11
CA GLU A 131 -38.03 -27.55 -24.12
C GLU A 131 -38.59 -27.81 -25.53
N PRO A 132 -39.72 -28.53 -25.66
CA PRO A 132 -40.37 -28.71 -26.95
C PRO A 132 -40.90 -27.37 -27.48
N ILE A 133 -40.68 -27.12 -28.78
CA ILE A 133 -41.13 -25.88 -29.44
C ILE A 133 -42.66 -25.73 -29.40
N SER A 134 -43.40 -26.84 -29.42
CA SER A 134 -44.86 -26.84 -29.26
C SER A 134 -45.32 -27.96 -28.33
N ARG A 135 -46.14 -27.61 -27.33
CA ARG A 135 -46.86 -28.62 -26.50
C ARG A 135 -48.22 -28.98 -27.07
N LEU A 136 -48.77 -28.11 -27.93
CA LEU A 136 -50.12 -28.22 -28.46
C LEU A 136 -50.18 -29.03 -29.77
N ILE A 137 -49.05 -29.21 -30.44
CA ILE A 137 -48.96 -30.00 -31.67
C ILE A 137 -48.38 -31.38 -31.36
N PRO A 138 -49.20 -32.46 -31.42
CA PRO A 138 -48.73 -33.81 -31.10
C PRO A 138 -47.71 -34.32 -32.13
N GLY A 139 -46.68 -35.01 -31.65
CA GLY A 139 -45.72 -35.74 -32.49
C GLY A 139 -44.34 -35.09 -32.67
N GLY A 140 -44.00 -34.04 -31.92
CA GLY A 140 -42.65 -33.47 -31.95
C GLY A 140 -42.27 -32.86 -33.31
N LEU A 141 -43.26 -32.42 -34.08
CA LEU A 141 -43.11 -31.99 -35.48
C LEU A 141 -42.13 -30.81 -35.65
N PHE A 142 -41.90 -30.05 -34.60
CA PHE A 142 -40.97 -28.91 -34.54
C PHE A 142 -39.71 -29.18 -33.71
N GLY A 143 -39.58 -30.34 -33.05
CA GLY A 143 -38.44 -30.66 -32.19
C GLY A 143 -38.40 -29.87 -30.87
N ASN A 144 -37.20 -29.85 -30.25
CA ASN A 144 -36.90 -29.11 -29.03
C ASN A 144 -36.01 -27.91 -29.33
N ILE A 145 -36.11 -26.89 -28.48
CA ILE A 145 -35.21 -25.74 -28.44
C ILE A 145 -34.49 -25.76 -27.09
N THR A 146 -33.18 -25.56 -27.12
CA THR A 146 -32.38 -25.31 -25.91
C THR A 146 -32.47 -23.83 -25.59
N LEU A 147 -33.01 -23.52 -24.43
CA LEU A 147 -33.01 -22.17 -23.87
C LEU A 147 -31.77 -22.03 -22.99
N GLU A 148 -31.00 -20.97 -23.22
CA GLU A 148 -29.86 -20.60 -22.39
C GLU A 148 -30.10 -19.19 -21.86
N THR A 149 -29.91 -19.02 -20.55
CA THR A 149 -29.89 -17.72 -19.89
C THR A 149 -28.63 -17.62 -19.04
N SER A 150 -28.04 -16.43 -19.01
CA SER A 150 -26.88 -16.15 -18.16
C SER A 150 -27.01 -14.77 -17.53
N ALA A 151 -26.39 -14.62 -16.37
CA ALA A 151 -26.18 -13.32 -15.74
C ALA A 151 -24.78 -13.29 -15.13
N ALA A 152 -24.11 -12.16 -15.25
CA ALA A 152 -22.89 -11.86 -14.51
C ALA A 152 -23.17 -10.70 -13.56
N VAL A 153 -22.73 -10.85 -12.31
CA VAL A 153 -22.90 -9.83 -11.27
C VAL A 153 -21.56 -9.49 -10.66
N ARG A 154 -21.26 -8.20 -10.57
CA ARG A 154 -20.12 -7.64 -9.83
C ARG A 154 -20.61 -7.08 -8.51
N LYS A 155 -19.92 -7.45 -7.43
CA LYS A 155 -20.05 -6.85 -6.11
C LYS A 155 -18.66 -6.67 -5.53
N GLU A 156 -18.37 -5.46 -5.09
CA GLU A 156 -17.08 -5.10 -4.51
C GLU A 156 -17.34 -4.12 -3.36
N VAL A 157 -16.62 -4.31 -2.26
CA VAL A 157 -16.41 -3.26 -1.26
C VAL A 157 -15.08 -2.58 -1.54
N ASN A 158 -15.12 -1.26 -1.66
CA ASN A 158 -13.95 -0.41 -1.75
C ASN A 158 -13.77 0.30 -0.42
N ALA A 159 -12.53 0.48 0.02
CA ALA A 159 -12.22 1.20 1.24
C ALA A 159 -11.27 2.37 0.95
N THR A 160 -11.51 3.49 1.64
CA THR A 160 -10.52 4.56 1.81
C THR A 160 -9.65 4.21 3.00
N ILE A 161 -8.38 3.93 2.73
CA ILE A 161 -7.39 3.49 3.70
C ILE A 161 -6.28 4.53 3.78
N SER A 162 -5.87 4.85 5.00
CA SER A 162 -4.64 5.60 5.28
C SER A 162 -3.79 4.82 6.27
N ALA A 163 -2.48 5.00 6.19
CA ALA A 163 -1.54 4.41 7.12
C ALA A 163 -0.63 5.48 7.72
N ALA A 164 -0.51 5.46 9.03
CA ALA A 164 0.38 6.31 9.79
C ALA A 164 1.43 5.45 10.48
N GLY A 165 2.69 5.88 10.44
CA GLY A 165 3.75 5.27 11.24
C GLY A 165 3.73 5.85 12.66
N SER A 166 4.30 5.12 13.61
CA SER A 166 4.55 5.63 14.97
C SER A 166 5.40 6.90 15.00
N ALA A 167 6.24 7.12 13.99
CA ALA A 167 7.12 8.27 13.78
C ALA A 167 6.43 9.66 13.77
N LEU A 168 5.10 9.71 13.81
CA LEU A 168 4.30 10.89 13.55
C LEU A 168 3.56 11.40 14.80
N SER A 169 4.17 11.34 15.99
CA SER A 169 3.54 11.95 17.17
C SER A 169 3.55 13.49 17.04
N VAL A 170 2.38 14.11 17.08
CA VAL A 170 2.20 15.57 16.92
C VAL A 170 2.54 16.35 18.20
N GLU A 171 2.33 15.75 19.38
CA GLU A 171 2.65 16.39 20.67
C GLU A 171 4.15 16.27 20.98
N GLY A 172 4.94 17.24 20.53
CA GLY A 172 6.37 17.33 20.85
C GLY A 172 7.26 16.31 20.14
N GLY A 173 6.78 15.72 19.04
CA GLY A 173 7.56 14.83 18.17
C GLY A 173 7.86 15.45 16.80
N LEU A 174 8.56 14.68 15.97
CA LEU A 174 9.15 15.11 14.70
C LEU A 174 8.16 15.75 13.72
N LEU A 175 6.89 15.31 13.70
CA LEU A 175 5.90 15.83 12.77
C LEU A 175 5.60 17.33 12.99
N GLY A 176 5.55 17.79 14.24
CA GLY A 176 5.34 19.22 14.53
C GLY A 176 6.50 20.09 14.03
N ASP A 177 7.73 19.62 14.25
CA ASP A 177 8.95 20.28 13.79
C ASP A 177 9.08 20.26 12.26
N LEU A 178 8.70 19.15 11.61
CA LEU A 178 8.66 19.05 10.14
C LEU A 178 7.63 19.98 9.52
N ILE A 179 6.41 20.04 10.09
CA ILE A 179 5.39 20.98 9.64
C ILE A 179 5.89 22.42 9.84
N GLY A 180 6.51 22.73 10.98
CA GLY A 180 7.14 24.02 11.21
C GLY A 180 8.24 24.36 10.20
N GLY A 181 9.08 23.39 9.85
CA GLY A 181 10.10 23.52 8.83
C GLY A 181 9.52 23.83 7.46
N VAL A 182 8.49 23.09 7.04
CA VAL A 182 7.78 23.27 5.76
C VAL A 182 7.07 24.64 5.71
N LEU A 183 6.46 25.06 6.80
CA LEU A 183 5.78 26.35 6.93
C LEU A 183 6.74 27.53 7.15
N GLY A 184 8.04 27.27 7.38
CA GLY A 184 9.01 28.31 7.74
C GLY A 184 8.78 28.94 9.14
N VAL A 185 8.04 28.26 10.01
CA VAL A 185 7.74 28.67 11.38
C VAL A 185 8.53 27.78 12.36
N PRO A 186 9.67 28.25 12.87
CA PRO A 186 10.45 27.46 13.82
C PRO A 186 9.66 27.20 15.11
N SER A 187 9.70 25.96 15.61
CA SER A 187 8.95 25.50 16.81
C SER A 187 7.43 25.55 16.67
N TYR A 188 6.92 25.28 15.46
CA TYR A 188 5.49 25.08 15.25
C TYR A 188 5.01 23.87 16.06
N SER A 189 3.90 24.05 16.78
CA SER A 189 3.23 22.99 17.50
C SER A 189 1.73 23.07 17.24
N LEU A 190 1.13 21.99 16.78
CA LEU A 190 -0.32 21.86 16.67
C LEU A 190 -0.93 21.79 18.07
N SER A 191 -1.93 22.64 18.33
CA SER A 191 -2.73 22.56 19.56
C SER A 191 -3.53 21.25 19.57
N PRO A 192 -3.67 20.55 20.71
CA PRO A 192 -4.49 19.34 20.80
C PRO A 192 -5.95 19.56 20.38
N THR A 193 -6.47 20.78 20.53
CA THR A 193 -7.82 21.13 20.08
C THR A 193 -7.92 21.20 18.55
N ASP A 194 -6.89 21.73 17.89
CA ASP A 194 -6.84 21.85 16.43
C ASP A 194 -6.60 20.47 15.81
N LEU A 195 -5.77 19.64 16.45
CA LEU A 195 -5.57 18.23 16.09
C LEU A 195 -6.90 17.44 16.16
N ASN A 196 -7.62 17.53 17.28
CA ASN A 196 -8.94 16.89 17.42
C ASN A 196 -9.94 17.42 16.38
N SER A 197 -9.85 18.69 15.99
CA SER A 197 -10.70 19.25 14.94
C SER A 197 -10.33 18.69 13.56
N LEU A 198 -9.04 18.56 13.24
CA LEU A 198 -8.53 18.01 11.98
C LEU A 198 -8.90 16.54 11.83
N GLU A 199 -8.64 15.74 12.87
CA GLU A 199 -8.95 14.31 12.89
C GLU A 199 -10.43 14.07 12.58
N ASN A 200 -11.33 14.91 13.11
CA ASN A 200 -12.77 14.78 12.94
C ASN A 200 -13.33 15.48 11.69
N THR A 201 -12.50 16.10 10.87
CA THR A 201 -12.96 16.77 9.64
C THR A 201 -12.82 15.83 8.44
N LEU A 202 -13.95 15.54 7.79
CA LEU A 202 -14.03 14.74 6.57
C LEU A 202 -14.51 15.63 5.42
N VAL A 203 -13.92 15.44 4.23
CA VAL A 203 -14.33 16.10 2.99
C VAL A 203 -14.89 15.06 2.04
N ASN A 204 -16.06 15.32 1.46
CA ASN A 204 -16.66 14.42 0.48
C ASN A 204 -16.03 14.58 -0.89
N VAL A 205 -15.90 13.47 -1.60
CA VAL A 205 -15.39 13.45 -2.98
C VAL A 205 -16.27 14.24 -3.92
N GLY A 206 -17.60 14.13 -3.80
CA GLY A 206 -18.52 14.85 -4.69
C GLY A 206 -18.35 16.37 -4.62
N ASP A 207 -18.28 16.91 -3.40
CA ASP A 207 -18.09 18.34 -3.15
C ASP A 207 -16.74 18.81 -3.68
N LEU A 208 -15.69 17.98 -3.49
CA LEU A 208 -14.35 18.25 -3.97
C LEU A 208 -14.26 18.27 -5.50
N LEU A 209 -14.84 17.27 -6.18
CA LEU A 209 -14.85 17.20 -7.65
C LEU A 209 -15.63 18.36 -8.26
N GLU A 210 -16.77 18.73 -7.67
CA GLU A 210 -17.57 19.88 -8.11
C GLU A 210 -16.77 21.19 -7.99
N GLN A 211 -16.08 21.36 -6.86
CA GLN A 211 -15.30 22.55 -6.58
C GLN A 211 -14.05 22.66 -7.47
N MET A 212 -13.36 21.54 -7.70
CA MET A 212 -12.23 21.41 -8.64
C MET A 212 -12.67 21.52 -10.12
N GLY A 213 -13.96 21.34 -10.42
CA GLY A 213 -14.48 21.36 -11.79
C GLY A 213 -14.10 20.13 -12.64
N VAL A 214 -13.76 19.01 -12.01
CA VAL A 214 -13.38 17.75 -12.67
C VAL A 214 -14.51 16.72 -12.64
N ALA A 215 -14.52 15.79 -13.58
CA ALA A 215 -15.61 14.82 -13.72
C ALA A 215 -15.44 13.57 -12.85
N SER A 216 -14.20 13.22 -12.50
CA SER A 216 -13.89 12.01 -11.75
C SER A 216 -12.61 12.14 -10.92
N VAL A 217 -12.41 11.26 -9.95
CA VAL A 217 -11.15 11.21 -9.16
C VAL A 217 -9.96 10.80 -10.02
N ALA A 218 -10.20 10.08 -11.12
CA ALA A 218 -9.15 9.77 -12.09
C ALA A 218 -8.63 11.02 -12.82
N ASP A 219 -9.47 12.04 -13.00
CA ASP A 219 -9.03 13.34 -13.53
C ASP A 219 -8.33 14.17 -12.43
N LEU A 220 -8.73 13.98 -11.16
CA LEU A 220 -8.19 14.72 -10.02
C LEU A 220 -6.71 14.39 -9.73
N VAL A 221 -6.27 13.15 -9.93
CA VAL A 221 -4.91 12.72 -9.56
C VAL A 221 -3.80 13.43 -10.35
N ASP A 222 -4.12 13.95 -11.54
CA ASP A 222 -3.20 14.70 -12.41
C ASP A 222 -3.20 16.22 -12.12
N GLU A 223 -4.08 16.70 -11.24
CA GLU A 223 -4.16 18.12 -10.88
C GLU A 223 -3.07 18.53 -9.87
N PRO A 224 -2.65 19.81 -9.85
CA PRO A 224 -1.70 20.32 -8.87
C PRO A 224 -2.24 20.22 -7.43
N LEU A 225 -1.37 19.82 -6.49
CA LEU A 225 -1.75 19.68 -5.08
C LEU A 225 -2.18 21.02 -4.45
N VAL A 226 -1.56 22.13 -4.87
CA VAL A 226 -1.90 23.50 -4.40
C VAL A 226 -3.37 23.84 -4.68
N ASP A 227 -3.87 23.43 -5.85
CA ASP A 227 -5.26 23.69 -6.24
C ASP A 227 -6.21 22.86 -5.37
N LEU A 228 -5.88 21.58 -5.12
CA LEU A 228 -6.63 20.72 -4.20
C LEU A 228 -6.72 21.33 -2.78
N LEU A 229 -5.59 21.78 -2.22
CA LEU A 229 -5.54 22.36 -0.88
C LEU A 229 -6.37 23.65 -0.80
N THR A 230 -6.29 24.51 -1.81
CA THR A 230 -7.10 25.73 -1.90
C THR A 230 -8.60 25.43 -1.83
N GLU A 231 -9.05 24.42 -2.57
CA GLU A 231 -10.46 24.03 -2.57
C GLU A 231 -10.89 23.35 -1.27
N VAL A 232 -10.03 22.52 -0.67
CA VAL A 232 -10.28 21.95 0.65
C VAL A 232 -10.42 23.04 1.71
N THR A 233 -9.58 24.08 1.68
CA THR A 233 -9.70 25.27 2.54
C THR A 233 -11.08 25.91 2.41
N GLY A 234 -11.61 26.03 1.20
CA GLY A 234 -12.97 26.52 0.95
C GLY A 234 -14.04 25.64 1.58
N LEU A 235 -13.93 24.31 1.44
CA LEU A 235 -14.91 23.33 1.92
C LEU A 235 -14.96 23.22 3.45
N VAL A 236 -13.84 23.42 4.14
CA VAL A 236 -13.76 23.38 5.62
C VAL A 236 -14.12 24.71 6.30
N GLY A 237 -14.69 25.67 5.56
CA GLY A 237 -15.17 26.96 6.09
C GLY A 237 -14.19 28.13 5.93
N GLY A 238 -13.14 27.96 5.13
CA GLY A 238 -12.16 28.99 4.78
C GLY A 238 -11.00 29.14 5.78
N ALA A 239 -9.98 29.91 5.38
CA ALA A 239 -8.76 30.16 6.16
C ALA A 239 -8.99 30.78 7.56
N GLY A 240 -10.18 31.33 7.82
CA GLY A 240 -10.56 31.85 9.13
C GLY A 240 -10.92 30.78 10.17
N MET A 241 -11.12 29.53 9.74
CA MET A 241 -11.37 28.38 10.61
C MET A 241 -10.03 27.69 10.96
N PRO A 242 -9.87 27.07 12.14
CA PRO A 242 -8.60 26.43 12.52
C PRO A 242 -8.10 25.40 11.50
N VAL A 243 -9.00 24.54 11.00
CA VAL A 243 -8.67 23.54 9.97
C VAL A 243 -8.33 24.20 8.63
N GLY A 244 -9.12 25.19 8.20
CA GLY A 244 -8.90 25.89 6.94
C GLY A 244 -7.62 26.73 6.93
N GLY A 245 -7.27 27.36 8.06
CA GLY A 245 -6.03 28.13 8.19
C GLY A 245 -4.79 27.25 8.02
N LEU A 246 -4.79 26.04 8.58
CA LEU A 246 -3.66 25.11 8.39
C LEU A 246 -3.52 24.65 6.94
N VAL A 247 -4.63 24.34 6.27
CA VAL A 247 -4.61 23.92 4.86
C VAL A 247 -4.18 25.10 3.96
N ASP A 248 -4.60 26.32 4.28
CA ASP A 248 -4.15 27.56 3.63
C ASP A 248 -2.65 27.78 3.82
N ASP A 249 -2.14 27.64 5.04
CA ASP A 249 -0.71 27.77 5.37
C ASP A 249 0.14 26.74 4.57
N LEU A 250 -0.36 25.51 4.39
CA LEU A 250 0.30 24.50 3.56
C LEU A 250 0.28 24.84 2.07
N THR A 251 -0.76 25.52 1.60
CA THR A 251 -0.86 25.94 0.19
C THR A 251 0.27 26.91 -0.18
N ASP A 252 0.66 27.76 0.76
CA ASP A 252 1.78 28.71 0.64
C ASP A 252 3.15 28.11 1.02
N ALA A 253 3.19 26.85 1.48
CA ALA A 253 4.39 26.24 2.01
C ALA A 253 5.43 25.91 0.94
N ALA A 254 6.70 25.95 1.35
CA ALA A 254 7.81 25.61 0.46
C ALA A 254 7.84 24.10 0.21
N GLY A 255 7.97 23.71 -1.07
CA GLY A 255 7.98 22.30 -1.50
C GLY A 255 6.65 21.80 -2.09
N VAL A 256 5.54 22.52 -1.90
CA VAL A 256 4.21 22.11 -2.41
C VAL A 256 4.01 22.45 -3.89
N GLY A 257 4.60 23.54 -4.39
CA GLY A 257 4.39 24.06 -5.75
C GLY A 257 4.87 23.18 -6.92
N GLY A 258 5.33 21.95 -6.67
CA GLY A 258 5.68 20.94 -7.67
C GLY A 258 5.01 19.57 -7.46
N LEU A 259 4.11 19.46 -6.48
CA LEU A 259 3.41 18.23 -6.14
C LEU A 259 2.06 18.13 -6.85
N TYR A 260 1.63 16.89 -7.08
CA TYR A 260 0.35 16.55 -7.68
C TYR A 260 -0.55 15.83 -6.67
N VAL A 261 -1.85 15.76 -6.94
CA VAL A 261 -2.76 15.00 -6.08
C VAL A 261 -2.37 13.51 -6.00
N SER A 262 -1.78 12.94 -7.05
CA SER A 262 -1.22 11.58 -7.06
C SER A 262 -0.10 11.32 -6.03
N ASP A 263 0.51 12.38 -5.49
CA ASP A 263 1.51 12.28 -4.43
C ASP A 263 0.89 12.02 -3.05
N VAL A 264 -0.38 12.37 -2.86
CA VAL A 264 -1.09 12.23 -1.57
C VAL A 264 -2.27 11.25 -1.63
N LEU A 265 -2.86 11.04 -2.80
CA LEU A 265 -4.03 10.20 -3.03
C LEU A 265 -3.77 9.25 -4.20
N THR A 266 -4.14 7.98 -4.03
CA THR A 266 -4.13 6.98 -5.10
C THR A 266 -5.48 6.30 -5.20
N VAL A 267 -6.03 6.25 -6.40
CA VAL A 267 -7.25 5.50 -6.72
C VAL A 267 -6.87 4.32 -7.60
N VAL A 268 -7.23 3.12 -7.17
CA VAL A 268 -7.00 1.90 -7.94
C VAL A 268 -7.83 1.94 -9.22
N GLU A 269 -7.20 1.60 -10.35
CA GLU A 269 -7.83 1.57 -11.65
C GLU A 269 -9.09 0.70 -11.68
N GLY A 270 -10.18 1.21 -12.26
CA GLY A 270 -11.48 0.52 -12.33
C GLY A 270 -12.31 0.58 -11.04
N ALA A 271 -11.82 1.22 -9.98
CA ALA A 271 -12.61 1.57 -8.81
C ALA A 271 -13.44 2.83 -9.12
N GLU A 272 -14.77 2.69 -9.15
CA GLU A 272 -15.66 3.85 -9.19
C GLU A 272 -15.69 4.47 -7.79
N VAL A 273 -15.24 5.72 -7.66
CA VAL A 273 -15.32 6.48 -6.42
C VAL A 273 -16.68 7.18 -6.37
N PRO A 274 -17.57 6.82 -5.43
CA PRO A 274 -18.87 7.46 -5.34
C PRO A 274 -18.75 8.84 -4.70
N ALA A 275 -19.69 9.73 -5.03
CA ALA A 275 -19.69 11.12 -4.55
C ALA A 275 -19.74 11.26 -3.02
N ASN A 276 -20.25 10.25 -2.31
CA ASN A 276 -20.31 10.20 -0.84
C ASN A 276 -19.11 9.53 -0.18
N ALA A 277 -18.09 9.12 -0.95
CA ALA A 277 -16.81 8.75 -0.35
C ALA A 277 -16.23 9.99 0.34
N SER A 278 -15.47 9.78 1.42
CA SER A 278 -14.87 10.87 2.18
C SER A 278 -13.40 10.60 2.43
N PHE A 279 -12.63 11.69 2.51
CA PHE A 279 -11.22 11.67 2.89
C PHE A 279 -11.01 12.52 4.14
N PRO A 280 -10.17 12.09 5.09
CA PRO A 280 -9.89 12.85 6.30
C PRO A 280 -8.88 13.96 5.99
N VAL A 281 -9.19 15.17 6.45
CA VAL A 281 -8.32 16.33 6.24
C VAL A 281 -7.00 16.19 6.98
N TYR A 282 -7.01 15.52 8.15
CA TYR A 282 -5.80 15.21 8.89
C TYR A 282 -4.77 14.43 8.05
N ASP A 283 -5.18 13.32 7.41
CA ASP A 283 -4.24 12.50 6.63
C ASP A 283 -3.78 13.23 5.37
N LEU A 284 -4.64 14.07 4.77
CA LEU A 284 -4.26 14.96 3.67
C LEU A 284 -3.16 15.94 4.11
N VAL A 285 -3.33 16.59 5.26
CA VAL A 285 -2.35 17.53 5.83
C VAL A 285 -1.02 16.83 6.11
N VAL A 286 -1.05 15.66 6.76
CA VAL A 286 0.16 14.89 7.08
C VAL A 286 0.86 14.43 5.81
N SER A 287 0.13 13.86 4.85
CA SER A 287 0.68 13.41 3.56
C SER A 287 1.28 14.58 2.77
N THR A 288 0.60 15.73 2.73
CA THR A 288 1.09 16.96 2.08
C THR A 288 2.38 17.45 2.73
N ALA A 289 2.40 17.56 4.07
CA ALA A 289 3.57 18.02 4.80
C ALA A 289 4.78 17.11 4.57
N MET A 290 4.59 15.80 4.57
CA MET A 290 5.67 14.84 4.35
C MET A 290 6.17 14.83 2.90
N ASN A 291 5.28 14.95 1.91
CA ASN A 291 5.68 15.11 0.52
C ASN A 291 6.45 16.43 0.31
N SER A 292 5.99 17.52 0.92
CA SER A 292 6.66 18.81 0.87
C SER A 292 8.04 18.77 1.53
N ALA A 293 8.14 18.15 2.71
CA ALA A 293 9.40 17.93 3.40
C ALA A 293 10.36 17.08 2.55
N ARG A 294 9.87 16.06 1.84
CA ARG A 294 10.71 15.30 0.90
C ARG A 294 11.30 16.19 -0.19
N VAL A 295 10.49 17.05 -0.82
CA VAL A 295 10.98 18.00 -1.84
C VAL A 295 12.00 18.97 -1.25
N LEU A 296 11.79 19.46 -0.02
CA LEU A 296 12.76 20.32 0.67
C LEU A 296 14.07 19.59 0.97
N SER A 297 14.01 18.28 1.23
CA SER A 297 15.20 17.47 1.51
C SER A 297 16.11 17.27 0.30
N GLU A 298 15.62 17.52 -0.92
CA GLU A 298 16.45 17.55 -2.13
C GLU A 298 17.52 18.66 -2.08
N GLY A 299 17.26 19.73 -1.31
CA GLY A 299 18.19 20.83 -1.08
C GLY A 299 19.23 20.57 0.03
N GLY A 300 19.13 19.44 0.74
CA GLY A 300 19.93 19.09 1.92
C GLY A 300 19.07 18.53 3.06
N SER A 301 19.69 18.06 4.13
CA SER A 301 18.97 17.50 5.30
C SER A 301 17.91 18.46 5.87
N LEU A 302 16.76 17.92 6.27
CA LEU A 302 15.66 18.66 6.92
C LEU A 302 16.03 19.14 8.32
N LEU A 303 16.88 18.36 9.00
CA LEU A 303 17.43 18.69 10.31
C LEU A 303 18.90 18.29 10.31
N ALA A 304 19.78 19.28 10.48
CA ALA A 304 21.21 19.05 10.63
C ALA A 304 21.60 19.27 12.10
N LEU A 305 22.02 18.21 12.78
CA LEU A 305 22.54 18.28 14.14
C LEU A 305 24.00 17.84 14.15
N ASN A 306 24.88 18.67 14.71
CA ASN A 306 26.27 18.29 14.99
C ASN A 306 26.42 18.13 16.51
N LEU A 307 26.80 16.94 16.95
CA LEU A 307 27.02 16.63 18.36
C LEU A 307 28.48 16.26 18.56
N GLN A 308 29.16 16.92 19.49
CA GLN A 308 30.56 16.66 19.82
C GLN A 308 30.70 16.29 21.30
N THR A 309 31.64 15.41 21.63
CA THR A 309 31.95 15.04 23.03
C THR A 309 32.24 16.25 23.92
N SER A 310 32.85 17.31 23.40
CA SER A 310 33.10 18.54 24.16
C SER A 310 31.84 19.29 24.60
N GLU A 311 30.72 19.06 23.92
CA GLU A 311 29.48 19.84 24.08
C GLU A 311 28.30 18.99 24.56
N SER A 312 28.37 17.66 24.40
CA SER A 312 27.30 16.72 24.74
C SER A 312 27.68 15.81 25.90
N THR A 313 26.91 15.88 27.00
CA THR A 313 27.06 14.95 28.13
C THR A 313 26.72 13.51 27.74
N LEU A 314 25.82 13.32 26.77
CA LEU A 314 25.47 11.99 26.25
C LEU A 314 26.69 11.31 25.59
N LEU A 315 27.41 12.04 24.73
CA LEU A 315 28.60 11.51 24.07
C LEU A 315 29.76 11.32 25.04
N GLN A 316 29.85 12.13 26.11
CA GLN A 316 30.81 11.92 27.20
C GLN A 316 30.54 10.62 27.96
N ASP A 317 29.28 10.33 28.27
CA ASP A 317 28.91 9.09 28.95
C ASP A 317 29.20 7.87 28.05
N LEU A 318 28.90 7.95 26.75
CA LEU A 318 29.19 6.90 25.76
C LEU A 318 30.68 6.61 25.60
N THR A 319 31.50 7.65 25.38
CA THR A 319 32.96 7.51 25.29
C THR A 319 33.54 6.91 26.57
N SER A 320 32.97 7.24 27.74
CA SER A 320 33.37 6.65 29.02
C SER A 320 32.96 5.18 29.20
N SER A 321 31.87 4.76 28.56
CA SER A 321 31.36 3.37 28.60
C SER A 321 32.18 2.44 27.72
N ILE A 322 32.49 2.87 26.49
CA ILE A 322 33.31 2.12 25.53
C ILE A 322 34.77 2.09 26.02
N GLY A 323 35.25 3.15 26.68
CA GLY A 323 36.58 3.23 27.31
C GLY A 323 37.78 3.24 26.35
N GLU A 324 37.54 2.84 25.09
CA GLU A 324 38.53 2.73 24.03
C GLU A 324 38.53 3.95 23.09
N LEU A 325 37.57 4.87 23.25
CA LEU A 325 37.42 6.11 22.48
C LEU A 325 37.90 7.33 23.29
N ALA A 326 38.57 8.27 22.61
CA ALA A 326 38.97 9.57 23.18
C ALA A 326 37.92 10.66 22.90
N ASP A 327 37.43 10.69 21.68
CA ASP A 327 36.48 11.67 21.17
C ASP A 327 35.50 11.03 20.20
N LEU A 328 34.32 11.64 20.10
CA LEU A 328 33.22 11.18 19.28
C LEU A 328 32.47 12.41 18.78
N SER A 329 32.34 12.52 17.47
CA SER A 329 31.51 13.50 16.79
C SER A 329 30.46 12.76 15.98
N VAL A 330 29.22 13.22 16.05
CA VAL A 330 28.10 12.65 15.30
C VAL A 330 27.40 13.77 14.54
N ASP A 331 27.44 13.68 13.23
CA ASP A 331 26.68 14.51 12.30
C ASP A 331 25.40 13.77 11.90
N LEU A 332 24.26 14.41 12.15
CA LEU A 332 22.94 13.83 11.94
C LEU A 332 22.21 14.60 10.86
N GLY A 333 21.70 13.87 9.87
CA GLY A 333 20.84 14.34 8.81
C GLY A 333 19.52 13.60 8.78
N LEU A 334 18.40 14.30 8.71
CA LEU A 334 17.07 13.72 8.61
C LEU A 334 16.48 13.93 7.21
N PHE A 335 15.93 12.85 6.66
CA PHE A 335 15.31 12.79 5.34
C PHE A 335 13.97 12.07 5.41
N VAL A 336 13.02 12.49 4.56
CA VAL A 336 11.77 11.75 4.35
C VAL A 336 12.01 10.76 3.21
N ALA A 337 11.97 9.47 3.52
CA ALA A 337 12.20 8.40 2.57
C ALA A 337 10.98 8.18 1.68
N GLU A 338 9.86 7.88 2.32
CA GLU A 338 8.61 7.61 1.63
C GLU A 338 7.43 8.25 2.39
N PRO A 339 6.74 9.23 1.78
CA PRO A 339 5.59 9.87 2.40
C PRO A 339 4.36 8.95 2.34
N PRO A 340 3.44 9.05 3.30
CA PRO A 340 2.22 8.24 3.33
C PRO A 340 1.25 8.70 2.25
N LYS A 341 0.45 7.79 1.71
CA LYS A 341 -0.62 8.09 0.74
C LYS A 341 -1.95 7.53 1.20
N MET A 342 -3.02 8.25 0.93
CA MET A 342 -4.38 7.72 1.05
C MET A 342 -4.68 6.86 -0.19
N VAL A 343 -5.26 5.69 0.03
CA VAL A 343 -5.55 4.75 -1.06
C VAL A 343 -7.02 4.39 -1.06
N TYR A 344 -7.64 4.42 -2.23
CA TYR A 344 -9.01 3.98 -2.45
C TYR A 344 -9.04 2.80 -3.43
N GLY A 345 -9.59 1.66 -3.01
CA GLY A 345 -9.74 0.53 -3.91
C GLY A 345 -10.33 -0.73 -3.28
N PRO A 346 -10.54 -1.78 -4.10
CA PRO A 346 -11.11 -3.07 -3.67
C PRO A 346 -10.07 -4.02 -3.08
N ALA A 347 -10.54 -5.02 -2.34
CA ALA A 347 -9.73 -6.16 -1.87
C ALA A 347 -9.66 -7.28 -2.92
N ARG A 348 -8.82 -7.14 -3.96
CA ARG A 348 -8.54 -8.21 -4.94
C ARG A 348 -7.15 -8.10 -5.57
N GLN A 349 -6.69 -9.16 -6.20
CA GLN A 349 -5.42 -9.22 -6.93
C GLN A 349 -5.58 -8.89 -8.42
N ASN A 350 -4.49 -8.39 -9.00
CA ASN A 350 -4.34 -8.19 -10.44
C ASN A 350 -3.96 -9.51 -11.16
N ALA A 351 -3.67 -9.43 -12.46
CA ALA A 351 -3.24 -10.59 -13.23
C ALA A 351 -1.84 -11.15 -12.87
N ALA A 352 -0.98 -10.33 -12.27
CA ALA A 352 0.36 -10.71 -11.81
C ALA A 352 0.36 -11.40 -10.43
N GLY A 353 -0.75 -11.30 -9.68
CA GLY A 353 -0.89 -11.86 -8.34
C GLY A 353 -0.65 -10.85 -7.21
N ASP A 354 -0.41 -9.58 -7.55
CA ASP A 354 -0.27 -8.52 -6.56
C ASP A 354 -1.64 -8.00 -6.14
N TRP A 355 -1.80 -7.68 -4.85
CA TRP A 355 -2.97 -6.96 -4.36
C TRP A 355 -3.07 -5.60 -5.02
N LEU A 356 -4.27 -5.23 -5.48
CA LEU A 356 -4.50 -3.95 -6.15
C LEU A 356 -4.38 -2.77 -5.18
N THR A 357 -4.96 -2.92 -4.00
CA THR A 357 -5.01 -1.88 -2.98
C THR A 357 -3.89 -2.11 -1.97
N GLN A 358 -2.76 -1.46 -2.23
CA GLN A 358 -1.59 -1.46 -1.35
C GLN A 358 -1.42 -0.07 -0.77
N PHE A 359 -1.01 0.01 0.49
CA PHE A 359 -0.77 1.25 1.19
C PHE A 359 0.48 1.12 2.05
N GLN A 360 1.01 2.25 2.51
CA GLN A 360 2.22 2.29 3.31
C GLN A 360 2.20 3.46 4.28
N SER A 361 2.82 3.28 5.43
CA SER A 361 3.05 4.38 6.38
C SER A 361 4.22 5.24 5.93
N ALA A 362 4.34 6.40 6.57
CA ALA A 362 5.50 7.25 6.40
C ALA A 362 6.77 6.55 6.87
N ASP A 363 7.84 6.73 6.11
CA ASP A 363 9.17 6.22 6.44
C ASP A 363 10.17 7.37 6.45
N ILE A 364 11.04 7.37 7.46
CA ILE A 364 12.10 8.36 7.60
C ILE A 364 13.46 7.70 7.47
N ARG A 365 14.43 8.47 6.97
CA ARG A 365 15.83 8.07 6.96
C ARG A 365 16.65 9.06 7.77
N LEU A 366 17.39 8.52 8.71
CA LEU A 366 18.38 9.25 9.49
C LEU A 366 19.76 8.85 8.98
N GLU A 367 20.47 9.81 8.42
CA GLU A 367 21.90 9.71 8.17
C GLU A 367 22.64 10.09 9.45
N ALA A 368 23.56 9.24 9.89
CA ALA A 368 24.44 9.48 11.03
C ALA A 368 25.89 9.22 10.59
N VAL A 369 26.65 10.29 10.40
CA VAL A 369 28.09 10.21 10.14
C VAL A 369 28.83 10.34 11.45
N ILE A 370 29.42 9.24 11.89
CA ILE A 370 30.12 9.15 13.17
C ILE A 370 31.60 9.24 12.91
N SER A 371 32.26 10.24 13.50
CA SER A 371 33.72 10.33 13.56
C SER A 371 34.17 9.96 14.97
N ALA A 372 34.87 8.85 15.10
CA ALA A 372 35.34 8.33 16.38
C ALA A 372 36.87 8.37 16.44
N GLY A 373 37.40 8.96 17.51
CA GLY A 373 38.82 8.97 17.79
C GLY A 373 39.23 7.95 18.84
N LEU A 374 40.36 7.28 18.63
CA LEU A 374 40.85 6.22 19.52
C LEU A 374 41.54 6.77 20.78
N SER A 375 41.34 6.10 21.91
CA SER A 375 42.02 6.46 23.16
C SER A 375 43.52 6.20 23.09
N GLU A 376 44.32 7.07 23.72
CA GLU A 376 45.77 6.88 23.84
C GLU A 376 46.14 5.50 24.42
N SER A 377 45.28 4.91 25.27
CA SER A 377 45.54 3.59 25.87
C SER A 377 45.41 2.45 24.86
N THR A 378 44.42 2.51 23.98
CA THR A 378 44.18 1.55 22.88
C THR A 378 45.27 1.68 21.81
N VAL A 379 45.59 2.92 21.43
CA VAL A 379 46.67 3.26 20.50
C VAL A 379 48.00 2.68 21.01
N ASN A 380 48.32 2.88 22.30
CA ASN A 380 49.54 2.33 22.90
C ASN A 380 49.55 0.79 22.97
N SER A 381 48.39 0.17 23.22
CA SER A 381 48.24 -1.30 23.21
C SER A 381 48.50 -1.87 21.81
N LEU A 382 47.87 -1.31 20.77
CA LEU A 382 48.05 -1.71 19.38
C LEU A 382 49.51 -1.54 18.93
N ILE A 383 50.11 -0.38 19.19
CA ILE A 383 51.53 -0.13 18.90
C ILE A 383 52.43 -1.12 19.64
N SER A 384 52.17 -1.41 20.92
CA SER A 384 52.99 -2.33 21.70
C SER A 384 52.93 -3.78 21.18
N THR A 385 51.79 -4.17 20.61
CA THR A 385 51.57 -5.50 20.01
C THR A 385 52.28 -5.61 18.65
N LEU A 386 52.42 -4.48 17.93
CA LEU A 386 52.96 -4.42 16.57
C LEU A 386 54.44 -3.98 16.47
N SER A 387 55.01 -3.38 17.53
CA SER A 387 56.36 -2.80 17.49
C SER A 387 57.46 -3.86 17.38
N LEU A 388 57.76 -4.28 16.16
CA LEU A 388 58.89 -5.15 15.83
C LEU A 388 60.19 -4.35 15.64
N GLY A 389 60.56 -3.45 16.57
CA GLY A 389 61.89 -2.85 16.76
C GLY A 389 62.62 -2.17 15.57
N LEU A 390 62.05 -2.12 14.37
CA LEU A 390 62.67 -1.66 13.11
C LEU A 390 61.71 -0.84 12.23
N ILE A 391 60.48 -0.60 12.69
CA ILE A 391 59.38 0.00 11.92
C ILE A 391 58.77 1.11 12.80
N ASP A 392 58.68 2.33 12.28
CA ASP A 392 57.92 3.41 12.91
C ASP A 392 56.46 3.26 12.49
N LEU A 393 55.57 3.26 13.49
CA LEU A 393 54.14 3.06 13.36
C LEU A 393 53.44 4.36 13.74
N ASN A 394 52.69 4.95 12.81
CA ASN A 394 51.82 6.09 13.10
C ASN A 394 50.38 5.62 12.94
N LEU A 395 49.59 5.64 14.02
CA LEU A 395 48.17 5.32 13.96
C LEU A 395 47.43 6.59 13.56
N MET A 396 46.63 6.54 12.50
CA MET A 396 45.74 7.64 12.16
C MET A 396 44.46 7.49 12.99
N GLU A 397 44.03 8.60 13.59
CA GLU A 397 43.19 8.57 14.78
C GLU A 397 41.69 8.54 14.50
N ASN A 398 41.23 8.75 13.26
CA ASN A 398 39.81 8.96 12.98
C ASN A 398 39.19 7.79 12.21
N ILE A 399 38.15 7.19 12.80
CA ILE A 399 37.29 6.18 12.17
C ILE A 399 36.00 6.87 11.77
N GLU A 400 35.69 6.88 10.47
CA GLU A 400 34.43 7.43 9.95
C GLU A 400 33.45 6.28 9.66
N ILE A 401 32.34 6.26 10.40
CA ILE A 401 31.28 5.25 10.30
C ILE A 401 30.03 5.97 9.76
N PRO A 402 29.78 5.92 8.44
CA PRO A 402 28.54 6.42 7.87
C PRO A 402 27.44 5.38 8.09
N LEU A 403 26.40 5.75 8.84
CA LEU A 403 25.21 4.91 9.05
C LEU A 403 23.99 5.58 8.41
N ALA A 404 23.24 4.79 7.66
CA ALA A 404 21.91 5.16 7.21
C ALA A 404 20.90 4.28 7.95
N VAL A 405 19.99 4.93 8.66
CA VAL A 405 18.99 4.29 9.51
C VAL A 405 17.62 4.57 8.93
N GLN A 406 16.90 3.52 8.54
CA GLN A 406 15.54 3.60 8.04
C GLN A 406 14.57 3.19 9.15
N ALA A 407 13.53 3.98 9.41
CA ALA A 407 12.64 3.77 10.55
C ALA A 407 11.23 4.34 10.35
N GLY A 408 10.24 3.74 11.03
CA GLY A 408 8.84 4.18 11.05
C GLY A 408 7.94 3.62 9.93
N GLY A 409 8.55 3.00 8.92
CA GLY A 409 7.87 2.42 7.77
C GLY A 409 6.98 1.21 8.08
N GLY A 410 6.23 0.81 7.06
CA GLY A 410 5.25 -0.27 7.13
C GLY A 410 4.45 -0.30 5.84
N ARG A 411 4.13 -1.49 5.36
CA ARG A 411 3.37 -1.69 4.13
C ARG A 411 2.19 -2.59 4.44
N GLY A 412 1.07 -2.35 3.79
CA GLY A 412 -0.10 -3.19 3.94
C GLY A 412 -0.81 -3.40 2.63
N SER A 413 -1.59 -4.47 2.58
CA SER A 413 -2.49 -4.79 1.46
C SER A 413 -3.89 -5.01 2.00
N PHE A 414 -4.89 -4.52 1.26
CA PHE A 414 -6.28 -4.83 1.54
C PHE A 414 -6.63 -6.17 0.86
N VAL A 415 -6.76 -7.22 1.68
CA VAL A 415 -6.74 -8.63 1.22
C VAL A 415 -8.09 -9.33 1.27
N SER A 416 -9.07 -8.78 1.99
CA SER A 416 -10.44 -9.33 1.94
C SER A 416 -11.49 -8.29 2.30
N GLY A 417 -12.63 -8.34 1.63
CA GLY A 417 -13.83 -7.59 2.01
C GLY A 417 -15.03 -8.52 2.08
N ASP A 418 -15.77 -8.50 3.18
CA ASP A 418 -17.08 -9.17 3.33
C ASP A 418 -18.17 -8.11 3.23
N CYS A 419 -18.97 -8.17 2.18
CA CYS A 419 -19.98 -7.17 1.91
C CYS A 419 -21.18 -7.27 2.85
N ALA A 420 -21.84 -6.13 3.07
CA ALA A 420 -23.09 -6.10 3.79
C ALA A 420 -24.18 -6.88 3.02
N SER A 421 -24.86 -7.79 3.71
CA SER A 421 -25.91 -8.63 3.11
C SER A 421 -27.31 -8.00 3.13
N GLY A 422 -27.43 -6.74 3.56
CA GLY A 422 -28.69 -6.02 3.73
C GLY A 422 -29.48 -6.51 4.95
N GLY A 423 -29.65 -5.65 5.95
CA GLY A 423 -30.30 -5.98 7.23
C GLY A 423 -30.64 -4.76 8.07
N ASN A 424 -30.77 -4.94 9.39
CA ASN A 424 -30.89 -3.81 10.33
C ASN A 424 -29.54 -3.13 10.58
N ASP A 425 -28.45 -3.89 10.45
CA ASP A 425 -27.07 -3.44 10.57
C ASP A 425 -26.38 -3.70 9.21
N ASN A 426 -25.88 -2.65 8.56
CA ASN A 426 -25.25 -2.68 7.22
C ASN A 426 -23.74 -2.59 7.37
N ASP A 427 -23.16 -3.64 7.96
CA ASP A 427 -21.75 -3.67 8.30
C ASP A 427 -20.96 -4.56 7.32
N VAL A 428 -19.68 -4.24 7.16
CA VAL A 428 -18.70 -5.01 6.38
C VAL A 428 -17.55 -5.48 7.27
N SER A 429 -16.91 -6.59 6.91
CA SER A 429 -15.64 -7.00 7.51
C SER A 429 -14.50 -6.76 6.51
N LEU A 430 -13.41 -6.17 6.97
CA LEU A 430 -12.27 -5.76 6.14
C LEU A 430 -11.01 -6.44 6.67
N GLY A 431 -10.30 -7.18 5.80
CA GLY A 431 -9.08 -7.89 6.15
C GLY A 431 -7.86 -7.29 5.48
N PHE A 432 -6.77 -7.22 6.23
CA PHE A 432 -5.52 -6.61 5.86
C PHE A 432 -4.35 -7.56 6.14
N ASP A 433 -3.38 -7.57 5.24
CA ASP A 433 -2.05 -8.12 5.53
C ASP A 433 -1.11 -6.95 5.76
N LEU A 434 -0.62 -6.82 6.99
CA LEU A 434 0.31 -5.78 7.38
C LEU A 434 1.72 -6.35 7.45
N ILE A 435 2.68 -5.61 6.92
CA ILE A 435 4.10 -5.91 6.94
C ILE A 435 4.76 -4.73 7.65
N GLU A 436 5.14 -4.95 8.90
CA GLU A 436 5.92 -3.96 9.64
C GLU A 436 7.32 -3.87 9.05
N THR A 437 7.80 -2.65 8.84
CA THR A 437 9.21 -2.44 8.52
C THR A 437 9.94 -2.20 9.82
N ALA A 438 10.86 -3.12 10.15
CA ALA A 438 11.80 -2.95 11.24
C ALA A 438 12.68 -1.72 11.01
N VAL A 439 13.36 -1.26 12.08
CA VAL A 439 14.49 -0.34 11.87
C VAL A 439 15.58 -1.11 11.14
N ASP A 440 15.96 -0.61 9.97
CA ASP A 440 17.06 -1.15 9.17
C ASP A 440 18.24 -0.19 9.27
N VAL A 441 19.43 -0.72 9.60
CA VAL A 441 20.66 0.06 9.74
C VAL A 441 21.72 -0.57 8.86
N GLN A 442 22.20 0.22 7.91
CA GLN A 442 23.21 -0.17 6.94
C GLN A 442 24.26 0.92 6.82
N THR A 443 25.47 0.56 6.44
CA THR A 443 26.53 1.55 6.22
C THR A 443 26.34 2.28 4.90
N GLY A 444 26.42 3.61 4.94
CA GLY A 444 26.21 4.45 3.78
C GLY A 444 25.66 5.82 4.09
N THR A 445 25.39 6.57 3.02
CA THR A 445 24.84 7.91 3.05
C THR A 445 23.48 7.94 2.36
N VAL A 446 22.67 8.94 2.66
CA VAL A 446 21.37 9.13 2.03
C VAL A 446 21.55 10.05 0.83
N ASP A 447 21.16 9.58 -0.35
CA ASP A 447 21.10 10.44 -1.53
C ASP A 447 20.00 11.50 -1.33
N PRO A 448 20.33 12.80 -1.29
CA PRO A 448 19.34 13.83 -1.01
C PRO A 448 18.27 13.93 -2.11
N GLY A 449 18.58 13.58 -3.35
CA GLY A 449 17.64 13.69 -4.48
C GLY A 449 16.61 12.56 -4.55
N SER A 450 17.01 11.32 -4.29
CA SER A 450 16.11 10.17 -4.32
C SER A 450 15.59 9.76 -2.94
N GLY A 451 16.26 10.22 -1.89
CA GLY A 451 16.10 9.75 -0.51
C GLY A 451 16.65 8.34 -0.29
N THR A 452 17.23 7.67 -1.30
CA THR A 452 17.69 6.29 -1.19
C THR A 452 19.04 6.18 -0.48
N VAL A 453 19.31 5.05 0.17
CA VAL A 453 20.62 4.83 0.76
C VAL A 453 21.60 4.43 -0.34
N ILE A 454 22.70 5.17 -0.42
CA ILE A 454 23.89 4.83 -1.19
C ILE A 454 24.78 4.01 -0.24
N PRO A 455 24.95 2.70 -0.48
CA PRO A 455 25.83 1.89 0.34
C PRO A 455 27.25 2.49 0.33
N GLY A 456 27.83 2.61 1.51
CA GLY A 456 29.19 3.08 1.72
C GLY A 456 29.85 2.23 2.78
N ASP A 457 31.12 1.90 2.58
CA ASP A 457 31.89 1.15 3.57
C ASP A 457 32.36 2.10 4.68
N VAL A 458 32.48 1.58 5.89
CA VAL A 458 33.23 2.23 6.97
C VAL A 458 34.67 2.35 6.50
N HIS A 459 35.18 3.59 6.44
CA HIS A 459 36.55 3.87 6.03
C HIS A 459 37.35 4.40 7.21
N ALA A 460 38.47 3.75 7.51
CA ALA A 460 39.41 4.24 8.52
C ALA A 460 40.84 3.98 8.08
N GLU A 461 41.66 5.03 8.01
CA GLU A 461 43.11 4.86 7.90
C GLU A 461 43.64 4.48 9.29
N ILE A 462 44.02 3.22 9.48
CA ILE A 462 44.39 2.73 10.81
C ILE A 462 45.88 2.92 11.03
N LEU A 463 46.73 2.62 10.05
CA LEU A 463 48.16 2.55 10.27
C LEU A 463 48.98 3.02 9.08
N GLU A 464 49.88 3.96 9.32
CA GLU A 464 50.95 4.32 8.41
C GLU A 464 52.26 3.65 8.88
N LEU A 465 52.78 2.74 8.03
CA LEU A 465 53.99 1.98 8.27
C LEU A 465 55.16 2.66 7.56
N THR A 466 56.05 3.28 8.32
CA THR A 466 57.30 3.82 7.77
C THR A 466 58.44 2.82 7.97
N ILE A 467 58.84 2.16 6.89
CA ILE A 467 59.95 1.22 6.88
C ILE A 467 61.22 1.95 6.44
N ASN A 468 62.12 2.17 7.39
CA ASN A 468 63.38 2.83 7.13
C ASN A 468 64.48 1.80 6.84
N THR A 469 64.78 1.57 5.56
CA THR A 469 65.83 0.61 5.17
C THR A 469 67.16 1.32 4.93
N ILE A 470 68.25 0.75 5.46
CA ILE A 470 69.61 1.29 5.31
C ILE A 470 70.07 1.31 3.83
N LEU A 471 69.43 0.50 2.96
CA LEU A 471 69.91 0.23 1.60
C LEU A 471 69.01 0.75 0.47
N LEU A 472 67.70 0.95 0.70
CA LEU A 472 66.71 1.24 -0.37
C LEU A 472 65.95 2.56 -0.16
N GLY A 473 66.16 3.27 0.95
CA GLY A 473 65.41 4.48 1.29
C GLY A 473 64.23 4.19 2.23
N THR A 474 63.45 5.24 2.50
CA THR A 474 62.26 5.22 3.35
C THR A 474 61.04 4.86 2.50
N TYR A 475 60.30 3.83 2.90
CA TYR A 475 59.06 3.42 2.26
C TYR A 475 57.91 3.57 3.24
N THR A 476 56.80 4.11 2.76
CA THR A 476 55.58 4.28 3.54
C THR A 476 54.50 3.40 2.92
N GLU A 477 53.92 2.49 3.70
CA GLU A 477 52.73 1.71 3.32
C GLU A 477 51.59 2.12 4.26
N GLN A 478 50.38 2.29 3.72
CA GLN A 478 49.18 2.58 4.50
C GLN A 478 48.33 1.33 4.64
N LEU A 479 47.70 1.18 5.80
CA LEU A 479 46.71 0.17 6.11
C LEU A 479 45.40 0.88 6.45
N CYS A 480 44.37 0.62 5.66
CA CYS A 480 43.03 1.13 5.88
C CYS A 480 42.14 -0.01 6.35
N VAL A 481 40.96 0.32 6.82
CA VAL A 481 39.83 -0.58 6.98
C VAL A 481 38.73 -0.05 6.11
N ASP A 482 38.27 -0.89 5.20
CA ASP A 482 37.03 -0.73 4.44
C ASP A 482 36.10 -1.85 4.87
N ALA A 483 35.05 -1.54 5.63
CA ALA A 483 34.13 -2.54 6.18
C ALA A 483 32.67 -2.19 5.90
N GLY A 484 31.94 -3.11 5.25
CA GLY A 484 30.48 -3.01 5.14
C GLY A 484 29.81 -3.63 6.35
N LEU A 485 28.98 -2.88 7.07
CA LEU A 485 28.23 -3.36 8.23
C LEU A 485 26.74 -3.43 7.91
N ALA A 486 26.09 -4.50 8.35
CA ALA A 486 24.64 -4.62 8.40
C ALA A 486 24.23 -4.86 9.85
N VAL A 487 23.24 -4.12 10.34
CA VAL A 487 22.74 -4.30 11.70
C VAL A 487 21.26 -4.68 11.61
N ASP A 488 20.97 -5.94 11.90
CA ASP A 488 19.59 -6.44 11.97
C ASP A 488 19.03 -6.11 13.34
N LEU A 489 18.09 -5.15 13.40
CA LEU A 489 17.46 -4.76 14.67
C LEU A 489 16.14 -5.50 14.92
N TYR A 490 15.36 -5.80 13.88
CA TYR A 490 14.14 -6.61 13.95
C TYR A 490 13.82 -7.27 12.61
N GLY A 491 13.16 -8.43 12.64
CA GLY A 491 12.64 -9.09 11.43
C GLY A 491 11.24 -8.60 11.06
N ALA A 492 11.04 -8.16 9.82
CA ALA A 492 9.71 -7.87 9.29
C ALA A 492 8.79 -9.08 9.45
N SER A 493 7.64 -8.89 10.10
CA SER A 493 6.64 -9.93 10.31
C SER A 493 5.35 -9.57 9.58
N ALA A 494 4.80 -10.54 8.85
CA ALA A 494 3.48 -10.41 8.24
C ALA A 494 2.40 -10.69 9.31
N LEU A 495 1.53 -9.72 9.54
CA LEU A 495 0.45 -9.79 10.51
C LEU A 495 -0.90 -9.68 9.81
N PRO A 496 -1.63 -10.81 9.64
CA PRO A 496 -3.00 -10.75 9.19
C PRO A 496 -3.86 -10.08 10.26
N SER A 497 -4.68 -9.13 9.87
CA SER A 497 -5.53 -8.36 10.77
C SER A 497 -6.89 -8.09 10.13
N VAL A 498 -7.93 -8.01 10.96
CA VAL A 498 -9.32 -7.90 10.50
C VAL A 498 -10.04 -6.84 11.32
N ILE A 499 -10.76 -5.98 10.62
CA ILE A 499 -11.74 -5.04 11.17
C ILE A 499 -13.12 -5.68 10.94
N ASP A 500 -13.78 -6.06 12.03
CA ASP A 500 -15.13 -6.65 11.99
C ASP A 500 -16.20 -5.60 12.28
N ASN A 501 -17.36 -5.77 11.65
CA ASN A 501 -18.56 -4.94 11.83
C ASN A 501 -18.31 -3.44 11.57
N TYR A 502 -17.66 -3.11 10.45
CA TYR A 502 -17.47 -1.73 10.02
C TYR A 502 -18.75 -1.19 9.37
N PRO A 503 -19.36 -0.11 9.86
CA PRO A 503 -20.63 0.40 9.32
C PRO A 503 -20.43 1.08 7.95
N LEU A 504 -21.24 0.73 6.95
CA LEU A 504 -21.25 1.41 5.64
C LEU A 504 -21.90 2.80 5.70
N GLU A 505 -22.75 3.06 6.70
CA GLU A 505 -23.38 4.36 6.93
C GLU A 505 -22.91 4.95 8.25
N CYS A 506 -22.34 6.16 8.21
CA CYS A 506 -21.97 6.88 9.43
C CYS A 506 -23.23 7.45 10.09
N VAL A 507 -23.59 6.95 11.28
CA VAL A 507 -24.68 7.53 12.09
C VAL A 507 -24.15 8.78 12.78
N ASP A 508 -24.84 9.91 12.65
CA ASP A 508 -24.49 11.19 13.29
C ASP A 508 -23.08 11.74 12.97
N GLY A 509 -22.48 11.34 11.85
CA GLY A 509 -21.14 11.78 11.44
C GLY A 509 -19.99 11.09 12.16
N ASP A 510 -20.28 10.08 13.00
CA ASP A 510 -19.29 9.23 13.64
C ASP A 510 -18.95 8.08 12.69
N CYS A 511 -18.17 8.39 11.64
CA CYS A 511 -17.55 7.35 10.83
C CYS A 511 -16.50 6.69 11.72
N ALA A 512 -16.80 5.47 12.19
CA ALA A 512 -15.94 4.72 13.09
C ALA A 512 -14.57 4.48 12.45
N ARG A 513 -13.64 5.42 12.65
CA ARG A 513 -12.23 5.22 12.34
C ARG A 513 -11.74 4.07 13.21
N GLN A 514 -11.39 2.97 12.56
CA GLN A 514 -10.77 1.85 13.22
C GLN A 514 -9.29 1.85 12.87
N SER A 515 -8.45 1.90 13.90
CA SER A 515 -7.01 1.80 13.78
C SER A 515 -6.52 0.43 14.23
N LEU A 516 -5.64 -0.15 13.44
CA LEU A 516 -4.87 -1.34 13.82
C LEU A 516 -3.45 -0.88 14.11
N ALA A 517 -3.01 -1.01 15.36
CA ALA A 517 -1.62 -0.76 15.73
C ALA A 517 -0.91 -2.10 15.95
N SER A 518 0.29 -2.22 15.42
CA SER A 518 1.25 -3.20 15.91
C SER A 518 1.71 -2.83 17.32
N GLY A 519 2.11 -3.83 18.11
CA GLY A 519 2.29 -3.70 19.56
C GLY A 519 3.74 -3.79 20.01
N ASN A 520 4.69 -3.33 19.19
CA ASN A 520 6.11 -3.53 19.43
C ASN A 520 6.72 -2.29 20.10
N SER A 521 7.31 -2.46 21.28
CA SER A 521 8.00 -1.37 21.97
C SER A 521 9.43 -1.23 21.49
N ALA A 522 9.89 0.02 21.35
CA ALA A 522 11.29 0.38 21.13
C ALA A 522 12.25 -0.14 22.23
N ASP A 523 11.75 -0.63 23.37
CA ASP A 523 12.57 -1.03 24.52
C ASP A 523 13.40 -2.32 24.31
N ASP A 524 13.23 -3.05 23.20
CA ASP A 524 13.93 -4.33 22.93
C ASP A 524 14.95 -4.24 21.77
N PHE A 525 15.51 -3.04 21.50
CA PHE A 525 16.59 -2.85 20.50
C PHE A 525 17.80 -3.74 20.81
N ASN A 526 17.89 -4.90 20.17
CA ASN A 526 19.09 -5.73 20.17
C ASN A 526 19.83 -5.54 18.85
N ALA A 527 20.80 -4.63 18.83
CA ALA A 527 21.73 -4.49 17.71
C ALA A 527 22.67 -5.71 17.67
N ASP A 528 22.43 -6.61 16.72
CA ASP A 528 23.42 -7.60 16.29
C ASP A 528 24.11 -7.02 15.04
N VAL A 529 25.42 -6.79 15.13
CA VAL A 529 26.19 -6.15 14.07
C VAL A 529 26.90 -7.24 13.28
N ASP A 530 26.53 -7.41 12.02
CA ASP A 530 27.17 -8.34 11.10
C ASP A 530 28.13 -7.59 10.16
N ILE A 531 29.39 -8.02 10.13
CA ILE A 531 30.36 -7.53 9.15
C ILE A 531 30.20 -8.30 7.84
N THR A 532 29.63 -7.64 6.83
CA THR A 532 29.36 -8.23 5.51
C THR A 532 30.59 -8.27 4.61
N SER A 533 31.50 -7.32 4.79
CA SER A 533 32.76 -7.23 4.05
C SER A 533 33.84 -6.54 4.90
N LEU A 534 35.09 -6.94 4.70
CA LEU A 534 36.26 -6.33 5.34
C LEU A 534 37.47 -6.41 4.39
N ASP A 535 37.98 -5.26 3.99
CA ASP A 535 39.24 -5.09 3.27
C ASP A 535 40.19 -4.23 4.10
N LEU A 536 41.48 -4.59 4.09
CA LEU A 536 42.53 -3.88 4.81
C LEU A 536 43.53 -3.17 3.88
N THR A 537 43.29 -3.20 2.57
CA THR A 537 44.31 -2.89 1.56
C THR A 537 44.26 -1.47 0.98
N CYS A 538 43.35 -0.60 1.46
CA CYS A 538 43.10 0.74 0.89
C CYS A 538 42.81 0.70 -0.63
N GLY A 539 42.30 -0.42 -1.16
CA GLY A 539 42.17 -0.64 -2.61
C GLY A 539 43.49 -0.84 -3.38
N GLU A 540 44.64 -0.92 -2.70
CA GLU A 540 45.94 -1.14 -3.34
C GLU A 540 46.21 -2.64 -3.60
N SER A 541 46.44 -2.97 -4.87
CA SER A 541 46.81 -4.32 -5.29
C SER A 541 48.29 -4.61 -5.04
N GLY A 542 48.71 -4.75 -3.78
CA GLY A 542 50.05 -5.26 -3.47
C GLY A 542 50.70 -4.77 -2.18
N LEU A 543 50.13 -5.14 -1.03
CA LEU A 543 50.83 -5.00 0.25
C LEU A 543 52.08 -5.91 0.31
N SER A 544 53.14 -5.44 0.97
CA SER A 544 54.32 -6.26 1.19
C SER A 544 54.01 -7.46 2.10
N ALA A 545 54.75 -8.57 1.97
CA ALA A 545 54.50 -9.79 2.73
C ALA A 545 54.56 -9.60 4.27
N GLY A 546 55.31 -8.59 4.73
CA GLY A 546 55.34 -8.19 6.14
C GLY A 546 54.04 -7.51 6.57
N VAL A 547 53.49 -6.63 5.75
CA VAL A 547 52.25 -5.90 6.03
C VAL A 547 51.03 -6.81 5.93
N LEU A 548 51.03 -7.78 5.02
CA LEU A 548 50.00 -8.83 4.96
C LEU A 548 49.89 -9.63 6.27
N SER A 549 51.02 -9.93 6.92
CA SER A 549 51.01 -10.64 8.20
C SER A 549 50.46 -9.77 9.34
N ILE A 550 50.74 -8.46 9.32
CA ILE A 550 50.21 -7.49 10.28
C ILE A 550 48.71 -7.29 10.06
N ALA A 551 48.28 -7.10 8.81
CA ALA A 551 46.87 -7.00 8.43
C ALA A 551 46.07 -8.22 8.94
N SER A 552 46.58 -9.44 8.73
CA SER A 552 45.91 -10.66 9.21
C SER A 552 45.79 -10.76 10.73
N ALA A 553 46.73 -10.18 11.48
CA ALA A 553 46.70 -10.15 12.94
C ALA A 553 45.74 -9.07 13.48
N LEU A 554 45.42 -8.06 12.66
CA LEU A 554 44.56 -6.93 13.01
C LEU A 554 43.09 -7.16 12.70
N VAL A 555 42.75 -8.14 11.85
CA VAL A 555 41.35 -8.46 11.49
C VAL A 555 40.48 -8.62 12.74
N THR A 556 40.81 -9.55 13.64
CA THR A 556 39.98 -9.83 14.84
C THR A 556 39.80 -8.63 15.78
N PRO A 557 40.87 -7.91 16.22
CA PRO A 557 40.67 -6.75 17.08
C PRO A 557 39.92 -5.61 16.41
N ILE A 558 40.08 -5.40 15.09
CA ILE A 558 39.32 -4.39 14.33
C ILE A 558 37.84 -4.78 14.26
N THR A 559 37.53 -6.04 13.96
CA THR A 559 36.15 -6.55 13.93
C THR A 559 35.44 -6.30 15.26
N ILE A 560 36.07 -6.64 16.38
CA ILE A 560 35.49 -6.43 17.73
C ILE A 560 35.26 -4.93 17.98
N LEU A 561 36.24 -4.08 17.66
CA LEU A 561 36.12 -2.63 17.84
C LEU A 561 34.96 -2.06 17.00
N LEU A 562 34.84 -2.47 15.74
CA LEU A 562 33.74 -2.02 14.87
C LEU A 562 32.38 -2.49 15.40
N GLU A 563 32.26 -3.75 15.81
CA GLU A 563 31.04 -4.29 16.41
C GLU A 563 30.64 -3.53 17.69
N ASP A 564 31.59 -3.32 18.61
CA ASP A 564 31.36 -2.64 19.89
C ASP A 564 31.00 -1.16 19.68
N VAL A 565 31.77 -0.43 18.85
CA VAL A 565 31.51 1.00 18.57
C VAL A 565 30.18 1.18 17.84
N THR A 566 29.90 0.37 16.82
CA THR A 566 28.63 0.47 16.07
C THR A 566 27.45 0.08 16.96
N SER A 567 27.54 -1.00 17.74
CA SER A 567 26.47 -1.40 18.67
C SER A 567 26.18 -0.31 19.70
N ASP A 568 27.20 0.27 20.32
CA ASP A 568 27.03 1.24 21.40
C ASP A 568 26.57 2.61 20.87
N VAL A 569 27.02 3.03 19.68
CA VAL A 569 26.51 4.26 19.05
C VAL A 569 25.05 4.07 18.58
N VAL A 570 24.70 2.90 18.03
CA VAL A 570 23.32 2.60 17.65
C VAL A 570 22.41 2.60 18.89
N LYS A 571 22.82 1.94 19.99
CA LYS A 571 22.03 1.85 21.23
C LYS A 571 22.00 3.17 22.03
N GLY A 572 23.09 3.93 22.03
CA GLY A 572 23.26 5.09 22.88
C GLY A 572 22.97 6.45 22.23
N VAL A 573 23.04 6.53 20.89
CA VAL A 573 22.79 7.77 20.13
C VAL A 573 21.59 7.60 19.20
N VAL A 574 21.64 6.62 18.30
CA VAL A 574 20.62 6.45 17.25
C VAL A 574 19.26 6.10 17.87
N ALA A 575 19.19 5.08 18.72
CA ALA A 575 17.92 4.65 19.31
C ALA A 575 17.27 5.73 20.22
N PRO A 576 18.00 6.41 21.12
CA PRO A 576 17.43 7.51 21.90
C PRO A 576 17.01 8.70 21.04
N LEU A 577 17.74 8.97 19.94
CA LEU A 577 17.34 10.01 19.00
C LEU A 577 16.08 9.64 18.25
N LEU A 578 15.98 8.41 17.71
CA LEU A 578 14.75 7.91 17.08
C LEU A 578 13.58 7.99 18.05
N SER A 579 13.77 7.57 19.31
CA SER A 579 12.75 7.69 20.37
C SER A 579 12.37 9.15 20.66
N ALA A 580 13.35 10.07 20.72
CA ALA A 580 13.11 11.50 20.92
C ALA A 580 12.41 12.16 19.72
N LEU A 581 12.63 11.65 18.51
CA LEU A 581 11.91 12.04 17.30
C LEU A 581 10.49 11.43 17.27
N GLY A 582 10.14 10.57 18.23
CA GLY A 582 8.85 9.89 18.30
C GLY A 582 8.77 8.66 17.39
N VAL A 583 9.88 8.16 16.88
CA VAL A 583 9.97 7.04 15.93
C VAL A 583 10.15 5.76 16.70
N ASN A 584 9.06 5.00 16.87
CA ASN A 584 9.11 3.67 17.47
C ASN A 584 9.23 2.58 16.38
N PRO A 585 10.21 1.66 16.46
CA PRO A 585 10.34 0.54 15.53
C PRO A 585 9.05 -0.28 15.41
N GLY A 586 8.61 -0.59 14.19
CA GLY A 586 7.61 -1.62 13.96
C GLY A 586 6.16 -1.23 14.23
N ASP A 587 5.86 -0.01 14.70
CA ASP A 587 4.49 0.42 14.95
C ASP A 587 3.87 1.10 13.71
N MET A 588 2.91 0.43 13.08
CA MET A 588 2.10 0.93 11.96
C MET A 588 0.64 0.99 12.41
N SER A 589 0.01 2.15 12.23
CA SER A 589 -1.41 2.36 12.44
C SER A 589 -2.14 2.42 11.10
N VAL A 590 -3.04 1.49 10.82
CA VAL A 590 -3.88 1.53 9.61
C VAL A 590 -5.26 2.01 9.96
N THR A 591 -5.69 3.11 9.35
CA THR A 591 -7.01 3.69 9.56
C THR A 591 -7.89 3.46 8.34
N VAL A 592 -9.06 2.87 8.56
CA VAL A 592 -10.14 2.85 7.57
C VAL A 592 -11.06 4.03 7.84
N VAL A 593 -11.22 4.90 6.85
CA VAL A 593 -11.98 6.16 6.97
C VAL A 593 -13.39 5.99 6.43
N ASN A 594 -13.52 5.23 5.34
CA ASN A 594 -14.78 4.98 4.68
C ASN A 594 -14.70 3.61 4.00
N ALA A 595 -15.80 2.86 4.03
CA ALA A 595 -16.00 1.70 3.20
C ALA A 595 -17.29 1.91 2.40
N ASN A 596 -17.22 1.67 1.09
CA ASN A 596 -18.35 1.84 0.20
C ASN A 596 -18.55 0.58 -0.62
N GLN A 597 -19.79 0.11 -0.67
CA GLN A 597 -20.21 -0.96 -1.54
C GLN A 597 -20.83 -0.35 -2.79
N ASN A 598 -20.10 -0.43 -3.90
CA ASN A 598 -20.58 0.10 -5.17
C ASN A 598 -21.92 -0.55 -5.56
N THR A 599 -22.72 0.17 -6.34
CA THR A 599 -24.00 -0.35 -6.81
C THR A 599 -23.78 -1.67 -7.55
N THR A 600 -24.53 -2.71 -7.18
CA THR A 600 -24.39 -4.03 -7.80
C THR A 600 -24.61 -3.91 -9.31
N GLN A 601 -23.57 -4.23 -10.10
CA GLN A 601 -23.64 -4.21 -11.56
C GLN A 601 -24.06 -5.60 -12.04
N LEU A 602 -25.22 -5.69 -12.69
CA LEU A 602 -25.76 -6.92 -13.27
C LEU A 602 -25.87 -6.79 -14.77
N ILE A 603 -25.36 -7.79 -15.49
CA ILE A 603 -25.50 -7.90 -16.94
C ILE A 603 -26.14 -9.23 -17.28
N GLU A 604 -27.16 -9.19 -18.13
CA GLU A 604 -27.85 -10.37 -18.64
C GLU A 604 -27.27 -10.81 -19.98
N ASN A 605 -27.34 -12.11 -20.27
CA ASN A 605 -26.94 -12.71 -21.55
C ASN A 605 -25.47 -12.48 -21.93
N VAL A 606 -24.57 -12.63 -20.96
CA VAL A 606 -23.13 -12.39 -21.12
C VAL A 606 -22.42 -13.55 -21.84
N SER A 607 -21.74 -13.24 -22.94
CA SER A 607 -20.82 -14.15 -23.62
C SER A 607 -19.46 -14.19 -22.92
N ILE A 608 -18.85 -15.38 -22.81
CA ILE A 608 -17.51 -15.55 -22.26
C ILE A 608 -16.49 -15.02 -23.29
N VAL A 609 -15.63 -14.11 -22.87
CA VAL A 609 -14.38 -13.80 -23.58
C VAL A 609 -13.27 -14.56 -22.87
N GLU A 610 -12.74 -15.60 -23.52
CA GLU A 610 -11.58 -16.37 -23.01
C GLU A 610 -10.31 -15.53 -22.94
#